data_AF-A0A2K3IZQ6-F1
#
_entry.id   AF-A0A2K3IZQ6-F1
#
_cell.length_a   1.000
_cell.length_b   1.000
_cell.length_c   1.000
_cell.angle_alpha   90.00
_cell.angle_beta   90.00
_cell.angle_gamma   90.00
#
_symmetry.space_group_name_H-M   'P 1'
#
loop_
_entity.id
_entity.type
_entity.pdbx_description
1 polymer ?
#
loop_
_entity_poly.entity_id
_entity_poly.type
_entity_poly.pdbx_seq_one_letter_code
_entity_poly.pdbx_strand_id
1 'polypeptide(L)'
;MIKMIKKILCIILMMLMISPVVFAMEKNIKNETNQSKNISIVPGENDDFTDLLLNPIDEQSLIGRDVKTVDGKKGKIQQIRDTKAEPNDILDVCDYVTIEWNEPKMSKPWKTYHIDDMSPVGGDGWYYHFDYKSSNKVAPFHLPKPKGDIPPLPPDDKKNHFVDDDNTEGPWDGTYDHPFRTIQEGIDLAAPGDTIVVSAGTYNSFMCGTSYTAICSSTLYGAVVWADDSTSPHLPAAVNIKADGVTISGFKIENNGEDEEDAGIDIQSSNNTIFGNYITNSKNGIYLHESAKDNTIFENTIENNEWGIFLMSDCSGNYLFNNNFIDSKGFHVMDYSINQWDSEFYYGNYWDDYTGNDNNGDGIGDTPYIIQGGTNQDNQPLMNPWQNKKPDTPTIEGPNSGSPQISYNFSVNSSDLNNHDLIYEIDWGDSSTEYTSYYESSISQNISHQWESEGDYTIKVRAIDYYGAESDWATLEVTMPKNKIMNINLFLQRLFQCFPLFEKILNQII
;
A
#
# COMPACT_ATOMS: atom_id res chain seq x y z
N MET A 1 -24.98 -45.82 36.27
CA MET A 1 -25.26 -45.01 35.06
C MET A 1 -26.59 -44.26 35.12
N ILE A 2 -27.75 -44.91 35.28
CA ILE A 2 -29.07 -44.22 35.31
C ILE A 2 -29.25 -43.25 36.50
N LYS A 3 -28.62 -43.50 37.66
CA LYS A 3 -28.62 -42.56 38.81
C LYS A 3 -27.70 -41.33 38.62
N MET A 4 -26.72 -41.41 37.72
CA MET A 4 -25.79 -40.30 37.44
C MET A 4 -26.40 -39.37 36.38
N ILE A 5 -27.10 -39.94 35.40
CA ILE A 5 -27.86 -39.20 34.39
C ILE A 5 -29.07 -38.47 35.01
N LYS A 6 -29.74 -39.05 36.02
CA LYS A 6 -30.81 -38.34 36.76
C LYS A 6 -30.32 -37.18 37.64
N LYS A 7 -29.09 -37.22 38.16
CA LYS A 7 -28.50 -36.10 38.92
C LYS A 7 -28.06 -34.95 38.01
N ILE A 8 -27.57 -35.26 36.81
CA ILE A 8 -27.17 -34.24 35.82
C ILE A 8 -28.41 -33.60 35.17
N LEU A 9 -29.49 -34.36 34.91
CA LEU A 9 -30.76 -33.79 34.44
C LEU A 9 -31.47 -32.91 35.49
N CYS A 10 -31.40 -33.24 36.79
CA CYS A 10 -31.96 -32.41 37.86
C CYS A 10 -31.21 -31.09 38.08
N ILE A 11 -29.89 -31.06 37.84
CA ILE A 11 -29.07 -29.84 37.97
C ILE A 11 -29.28 -28.92 36.76
N ILE A 12 -29.46 -29.49 35.56
CA ILE A 12 -29.76 -28.73 34.33
C ILE A 12 -31.22 -28.21 34.31
N LEU A 13 -32.17 -28.91 34.96
CA LEU A 13 -33.55 -28.42 35.16
C LEU A 13 -33.72 -27.43 36.33
N MET A 14 -32.78 -27.35 37.28
CA MET A 14 -32.79 -26.35 38.36
C MET A 14 -32.17 -25.00 37.98
N MET A 15 -31.36 -24.94 36.91
CA MET A 15 -30.72 -23.68 36.47
C MET A 15 -31.53 -22.90 35.41
N LEU A 16 -32.65 -23.44 34.91
CA LEU A 16 -33.43 -22.86 33.81
C LEU A 16 -34.82 -22.31 34.19
N MET A 17 -35.14 -22.17 35.48
CA MET A 17 -36.44 -21.67 35.90
C MET A 17 -36.30 -20.72 37.10
N ILE A 18 -36.76 -19.48 36.88
CA ILE A 18 -37.24 -18.50 37.89
C ILE A 18 -36.21 -17.44 38.33
N SER A 19 -36.24 -16.29 37.65
CA SER A 19 -36.46 -14.99 38.31
C SER A 19 -38.00 -14.87 38.53
N PRO A 20 -38.60 -14.12 39.50
CA PRO A 20 -38.07 -12.87 40.07
C PRO A 20 -38.52 -12.47 41.53
N VAL A 21 -37.93 -11.38 42.05
CA VAL A 21 -38.42 -10.36 43.03
C VAL A 21 -38.70 -10.70 44.54
N VAL A 22 -38.18 -9.83 45.45
CA VAL A 22 -38.86 -9.07 46.55
C VAL A 22 -38.19 -9.11 47.95
N PHE A 23 -37.66 -7.93 48.39
CA PHE A 23 -37.64 -7.26 49.75
C PHE A 23 -37.10 -8.01 50.99
N ALA A 24 -36.51 -7.42 52.06
CA ALA A 24 -36.21 -6.07 52.58
C ALA A 24 -35.15 -6.25 53.72
N MET A 25 -34.32 -5.30 54.14
CA MET A 25 -34.68 -4.19 55.04
C MET A 25 -33.49 -3.21 55.19
N GLU A 26 -33.81 -1.93 55.07
CA GLU A 26 -32.97 -0.75 55.32
C GLU A 26 -32.83 -0.39 56.81
N LYS A 27 -31.71 0.25 57.19
CA LYS A 27 -31.64 1.63 57.72
C LYS A 27 -30.18 1.98 58.06
N ASN A 28 -29.53 2.84 57.27
CA ASN A 28 -29.49 4.31 57.35
C ASN A 28 -28.59 4.87 58.46
N ILE A 29 -27.60 5.68 58.06
CA ILE A 29 -27.52 7.12 58.40
C ILE A 29 -26.34 7.81 57.66
N LYS A 30 -26.71 8.76 56.77
CA LYS A 30 -26.08 10.07 56.41
C LYS A 30 -24.83 10.10 55.52
N ASN A 31 -24.72 10.87 54.42
CA ASN A 31 -25.49 11.99 53.81
C ASN A 31 -25.34 11.85 52.26
N GLU A 32 -26.42 11.77 51.47
CA GLU A 32 -27.11 12.89 50.77
C GLU A 32 -26.18 13.70 49.84
N THR A 33 -26.36 13.78 48.50
CA THR A 33 -27.60 13.86 47.71
C THR A 33 -27.40 13.33 46.27
N ASN A 34 -28.44 12.63 45.78
CA ASN A 34 -28.65 12.28 44.37
C ASN A 34 -28.81 13.54 43.50
N GLN A 35 -28.05 13.61 42.41
CA GLN A 35 -28.61 14.01 41.13
C GLN A 35 -28.14 13.02 40.06
N SER A 36 -29.12 12.34 39.49
CA SER A 36 -29.10 11.79 38.14
C SER A 36 -28.22 12.63 37.21
N LYS A 37 -27.13 12.07 36.70
CA LYS A 37 -26.57 12.50 35.42
C LYS A 37 -26.95 11.45 34.38
N ASN A 38 -28.23 11.46 34.02
CA ASN A 38 -28.58 11.18 32.64
C ASN A 38 -27.74 12.16 31.80
N ILE A 39 -26.82 11.65 30.99
CA ILE A 39 -26.07 12.50 30.07
C ILE A 39 -26.98 12.72 28.86
N SER A 40 -27.53 13.93 28.78
CA SER A 40 -28.20 14.44 27.60
C SER A 40 -27.13 14.89 26.62
N ILE A 41 -27.07 14.27 25.44
CA ILE A 41 -26.23 14.72 24.33
C ILE A 41 -27.13 15.50 23.36
N VAL A 42 -26.64 16.66 22.94
CA VAL A 42 -27.27 17.60 22.01
C VAL A 42 -27.35 16.95 20.62
N PRO A 43 -28.44 17.12 19.85
CA PRO A 43 -28.53 16.52 18.52
C PRO A 43 -27.64 17.28 17.54
N GLY A 44 -26.54 16.64 17.14
CA GLY A 44 -25.74 16.94 15.97
C GLY A 44 -25.47 15.61 15.25
N GLU A 45 -25.55 15.61 13.94
CA GLU A 45 -25.40 14.42 13.10
C GLU A 45 -23.93 13.97 13.14
N ASN A 46 -23.54 13.01 14.00
CA ASN A 46 -22.36 12.12 13.90
C ASN A 46 -22.28 11.16 15.12
N ASP A 47 -21.72 9.96 14.92
CA ASP A 47 -21.70 8.85 15.90
C ASP A 47 -20.65 9.00 17.04
N ASP A 48 -20.53 10.18 17.67
CA ASP A 48 -19.53 10.50 18.71
C ASP A 48 -19.95 10.16 20.16
N PHE A 49 -19.00 9.70 21.01
CA PHE A 49 -19.19 9.59 22.46
C PHE A 49 -18.18 10.45 23.23
N THR A 50 -18.68 11.18 24.22
CA THR A 50 -17.86 11.76 25.29
C THR A 50 -18.18 11.06 26.61
N ASP A 51 -17.20 10.37 27.21
CA ASP A 51 -17.33 9.85 28.58
C ASP A 51 -16.30 10.48 29.52
N LEU A 52 -16.69 10.62 30.78
CA LEU A 52 -15.91 11.21 31.86
C LEU A 52 -15.20 10.09 32.63
N LEU A 53 -13.94 9.82 32.30
CA LEU A 53 -13.13 8.83 32.99
C LEU A 53 -12.08 9.50 33.89
N LEU A 54 -12.19 9.32 35.20
CA LEU A 54 -11.17 9.76 36.16
C LEU A 54 -9.98 8.79 36.10
N ASN A 55 -8.78 9.31 35.81
CA ASN A 55 -7.51 8.58 35.84
C ASN A 55 -7.13 8.15 37.29
N PRO A 56 -6.37 7.05 37.51
CA PRO A 56 -5.95 6.02 36.58
C PRO A 56 -6.92 4.83 36.53
N ILE A 57 -7.19 4.35 35.31
CA ILE A 57 -8.01 3.16 35.06
C ILE A 57 -7.08 2.01 34.67
N ASP A 58 -7.15 0.92 35.41
CA ASP A 58 -6.73 -0.41 34.93
C ASP A 58 -7.63 -0.78 33.74
N GLU A 59 -7.08 -0.88 32.53
CA GLU A 59 -7.83 -1.12 31.29
C GLU A 59 -8.73 -2.36 31.37
N GLN A 60 -8.31 -3.38 32.14
CA GLN A 60 -9.11 -4.58 32.38
C GLN A 60 -10.39 -4.30 33.18
N SER A 61 -10.45 -3.19 33.94
CA SER A 61 -11.63 -2.76 34.71
C SER A 61 -12.76 -2.16 33.86
N LEU A 62 -12.53 -1.96 32.57
CA LEU A 62 -13.53 -1.50 31.61
C LEU A 62 -14.37 -2.65 31.03
N ILE A 63 -13.87 -3.90 31.12
CA ILE A 63 -14.60 -5.09 30.68
C ILE A 63 -15.89 -5.24 31.50
N GLY A 64 -17.02 -5.37 30.80
CA GLY A 64 -18.36 -5.53 31.38
C GLY A 64 -19.17 -4.25 31.59
N ARG A 65 -18.57 -3.06 31.37
CA ARG A 65 -19.27 -1.77 31.46
C ARG A 65 -20.28 -1.59 30.34
N ASP A 66 -21.41 -0.96 30.67
CA ASP A 66 -22.46 -0.62 29.69
C ASP A 66 -22.04 0.61 28.88
N VAL A 67 -22.23 0.50 27.57
CA VAL A 67 -21.90 1.53 26.58
C VAL A 67 -23.09 1.69 25.63
N LYS A 68 -23.30 2.89 25.11
CA LYS A 68 -24.43 3.19 24.23
C LYS A 68 -23.93 4.00 23.05
N THR A 69 -24.31 3.62 21.85
CA THR A 69 -23.97 4.35 20.63
C THR A 69 -24.93 5.55 20.37
N VAL A 70 -24.58 6.48 19.48
CA VAL A 70 -25.36 7.71 19.20
C VAL A 70 -26.61 7.34 18.44
N ASP A 71 -26.50 6.40 17.50
CA ASP A 71 -27.62 5.71 16.85
C ASP A 71 -28.48 4.86 17.82
N GLY A 72 -28.15 4.84 19.11
CA GLY A 72 -29.00 4.34 20.18
C GLY A 72 -28.83 2.87 20.54
N LYS A 73 -27.90 2.15 19.89
CA LYS A 73 -27.58 0.75 20.23
C LYS A 73 -26.91 0.71 21.60
N LYS A 74 -27.12 -0.36 22.35
CA LYS A 74 -26.49 -0.54 23.66
C LYS A 74 -25.42 -1.62 23.52
N GLY A 75 -24.63 -1.82 24.54
CA GLY A 75 -23.65 -2.89 24.51
C GLY A 75 -22.91 -2.98 25.82
N LYS A 76 -22.13 -4.04 25.94
CA LYS A 76 -21.16 -4.21 27.00
C LYS A 76 -19.81 -4.49 26.38
N ILE A 77 -18.78 -3.85 26.90
CA ILE A 77 -17.39 -4.11 26.53
C ILE A 77 -17.04 -5.54 26.93
N GLN A 78 -16.62 -6.37 25.99
CA GLN A 78 -16.20 -7.76 26.21
C GLN A 78 -14.69 -7.90 26.30
N GLN A 79 -13.98 -7.18 25.43
CA GLN A 79 -12.53 -7.25 25.34
C GLN A 79 -11.98 -5.91 24.86
N ILE A 80 -10.80 -5.56 25.38
CA ILE A 80 -9.98 -4.45 24.95
C ILE A 80 -8.65 -5.05 24.46
N ARG A 81 -8.20 -4.62 23.28
CA ARG A 81 -6.87 -4.96 22.75
C ARG A 81 -6.22 -3.68 22.24
N ASP A 82 -4.95 -3.51 22.61
CA ASP A 82 -4.04 -2.66 21.87
C ASP A 82 -3.77 -3.31 20.50
N THR A 83 -3.74 -2.49 19.45
CA THR A 83 -3.66 -2.97 18.06
C THR A 83 -2.31 -2.75 17.39
N LYS A 84 -1.33 -2.12 18.07
CA LYS A 84 0.08 -2.21 17.66
C LYS A 84 0.75 -3.41 18.34
N ALA A 85 1.63 -4.09 17.60
CA ALA A 85 2.55 -5.06 18.16
C ALA A 85 3.66 -4.32 18.94
N GLU A 86 3.98 -4.83 20.15
CA GLU A 86 5.04 -4.46 21.11
C GLU A 86 5.69 -3.05 20.95
N PRO A 87 5.63 -2.18 21.98
CA PRO A 87 6.18 -0.83 21.91
C PRO A 87 7.71 -0.85 21.86
N ASN A 88 8.29 -0.30 20.79
CA ASN A 88 9.72 0.02 20.74
C ASN A 88 10.06 1.39 21.34
N ASP A 89 9.08 2.08 21.94
CA ASP A 89 9.30 3.39 22.54
C ASP A 89 8.57 3.58 23.89
N ILE A 90 9.23 4.24 24.84
CA ILE A 90 8.75 4.43 26.23
C ILE A 90 7.63 5.49 26.34
N LEU A 91 7.26 6.13 25.23
CA LEU A 91 6.23 7.17 25.16
C LEU A 91 5.01 6.81 24.29
N ASP A 92 4.88 5.57 23.82
CA ASP A 92 3.72 5.13 23.02
C ASP A 92 2.49 4.97 23.93
N VAL A 93 1.65 6.00 24.01
CA VAL A 93 0.40 6.00 24.77
C VAL A 93 -0.70 5.52 23.83
N CYS A 94 -0.98 4.20 23.81
CA CYS A 94 -2.11 3.52 23.14
C CYS A 94 -2.88 4.38 22.11
N ASP A 95 -2.35 4.54 20.90
CA ASP A 95 -3.00 5.32 19.83
C ASP A 95 -4.37 4.73 19.42
N TYR A 96 -4.54 3.41 19.60
CA TYR A 96 -5.72 2.68 19.13
C TYR A 96 -6.19 1.62 20.12
N VAL A 97 -7.50 1.57 20.34
CA VAL A 97 -8.15 0.53 21.14
C VAL A 97 -9.25 -0.16 20.34
N THR A 98 -9.18 -1.49 20.24
CA THR A 98 -10.30 -2.31 19.74
C THR A 98 -11.20 -2.75 20.89
N ILE A 99 -12.50 -2.47 20.75
CA ILE A 99 -13.54 -2.88 21.67
C ILE A 99 -14.42 -3.94 21.01
N GLU A 100 -14.59 -5.09 21.65
CA GLU A 100 -15.59 -6.09 21.30
C GLU A 100 -16.89 -5.92 22.12
N TRP A 101 -18.05 -6.01 21.47
CA TRP A 101 -19.37 -5.64 21.98
C TRP A 101 -20.27 -6.87 22.11
N ASN A 102 -21.05 -6.93 23.19
CA ASN A 102 -21.97 -8.04 23.48
C ASN A 102 -23.32 -8.01 22.70
N GLU A 103 -23.50 -7.16 21.68
CA GLU A 103 -24.79 -7.09 20.98
C GLU A 103 -24.89 -8.04 19.76
N PRO A 104 -25.84 -9.00 19.74
CA PRO A 104 -25.93 -10.04 18.70
C PRO A 104 -26.45 -9.54 17.34
N LYS A 105 -26.59 -8.23 17.16
CA LYS A 105 -27.12 -7.60 15.93
C LYS A 105 -26.16 -6.60 15.28
N MET A 106 -24.95 -6.41 15.80
CA MET A 106 -23.94 -5.61 15.09
C MET A 106 -23.37 -6.44 13.93
N SER A 107 -23.27 -5.84 12.74
CA SER A 107 -22.68 -6.48 11.56
C SER A 107 -21.19 -6.81 11.75
N LYS A 108 -20.53 -6.12 12.68
CA LYS A 108 -19.21 -6.45 13.22
C LYS A 108 -19.30 -6.34 14.75
N PRO A 109 -19.02 -7.39 15.53
CA PRO A 109 -19.10 -7.34 16.98
C PRO A 109 -17.91 -6.61 17.61
N TRP A 110 -16.96 -6.09 16.83
CA TRP A 110 -15.80 -5.35 17.31
C TRP A 110 -15.57 -4.08 16.49
N LYS A 111 -14.99 -3.05 17.12
CA LYS A 111 -14.68 -1.76 16.49
C LYS A 111 -13.42 -1.14 17.11
N THR A 112 -12.55 -0.57 16.28
CA THR A 112 -11.33 0.13 16.70
C THR A 112 -11.58 1.63 16.75
N TYR A 113 -11.05 2.28 17.77
CA TYR A 113 -11.13 3.71 18.02
C TYR A 113 -9.73 4.29 18.12
N HIS A 114 -9.52 5.47 17.52
CA HIS A 114 -8.32 6.28 17.76
C HIS A 114 -8.51 7.03 19.07
N ILE A 115 -7.45 7.16 19.86
CA ILE A 115 -7.43 7.96 21.08
C ILE A 115 -6.71 9.27 20.74
N ASP A 116 -7.46 10.36 20.49
CA ASP A 116 -6.84 11.65 20.25
C ASP A 116 -6.30 12.28 21.56
N ASP A 117 -5.17 12.98 21.42
CA ASP A 117 -4.33 13.60 22.45
C ASP A 117 -4.99 14.09 23.74
N MET A 118 -4.35 13.74 24.86
CA MET A 118 -4.67 14.20 26.21
C MET A 118 -4.36 15.71 26.36
N SER A 119 -5.36 16.59 26.30
CA SER A 119 -5.18 18.02 26.60
C SER A 119 -5.95 18.48 27.85
N PRO A 120 -5.32 19.19 28.81
CA PRO A 120 -5.96 19.63 30.04
C PRO A 120 -6.75 20.92 29.81
N VAL A 121 -8.07 20.80 29.63
CA VAL A 121 -8.96 21.97 29.61
C VAL A 121 -9.70 22.08 30.93
N GLY A 122 -9.07 22.75 31.90
CA GLY A 122 -9.73 23.44 33.02
C GLY A 122 -10.81 22.68 33.79
N GLY A 123 -10.41 21.76 34.67
CA GLY A 123 -11.25 21.07 35.65
C GLY A 123 -10.60 19.74 36.04
N ASP A 124 -10.74 19.29 37.29
CA ASP A 124 -10.01 18.13 37.87
C ASP A 124 -10.32 16.77 37.20
N GLY A 125 -9.88 16.55 35.95
CA GLY A 125 -9.96 15.29 35.22
C GLY A 125 -9.37 15.39 33.81
N TRP A 126 -8.73 14.30 33.37
CA TRP A 126 -8.35 14.06 31.98
C TRP A 126 -9.54 13.42 31.25
N TYR A 127 -9.75 13.73 29.97
CA TYR A 127 -10.89 13.27 29.18
C TYR A 127 -10.40 12.42 28.01
N TYR A 128 -11.15 11.37 27.66
CA TYR A 128 -10.96 10.63 26.41
C TYR A 128 -12.00 11.10 25.41
N HIS A 129 -11.56 11.60 24.25
CA HIS A 129 -12.43 11.89 23.11
C HIS A 129 -12.38 10.68 22.17
N PHE A 130 -13.52 10.04 21.93
CA PHE A 130 -13.61 9.01 20.91
C PHE A 130 -14.25 9.64 19.69
N ASP A 131 -13.43 10.27 18.85
CA ASP A 131 -13.92 10.88 17.61
C ASP A 131 -14.31 9.76 16.63
N TYR A 132 -15.58 9.72 16.24
CA TYR A 132 -15.93 9.06 14.99
C TYR A 132 -15.56 10.01 13.87
N LYS A 133 -14.28 9.97 13.46
CA LYS A 133 -13.98 10.26 12.06
C LYS A 133 -14.75 9.23 11.25
N SER A 134 -15.88 9.65 10.68
CA SER A 134 -16.50 8.96 9.57
C SER A 134 -15.37 8.52 8.67
N SER A 135 -15.29 7.21 8.48
CA SER A 135 -14.34 6.57 7.63
C SER A 135 -14.25 7.29 6.27
N ASN A 136 -13.32 8.20 6.13
CA ASN A 136 -12.21 7.86 5.27
C ASN A 136 -11.47 6.81 6.12
N LYS A 137 -11.74 5.51 6.03
CA LYS A 137 -11.23 4.77 4.88
C LYS A 137 -10.17 5.65 4.24
N VAL A 138 -8.97 5.61 4.80
CA VAL A 138 -7.85 5.28 3.93
C VAL A 138 -8.29 3.98 3.24
N ALA A 139 -9.13 4.12 2.21
CA ALA A 139 -8.88 3.38 1.00
C ALA A 139 -7.40 3.66 0.75
N PRO A 140 -6.56 2.64 0.52
CA PRO A 140 -5.17 2.89 0.15
C PRO A 140 -5.19 4.05 -0.83
N PHE A 141 -4.55 5.16 -0.46
CA PHE A 141 -4.53 6.32 -1.32
C PHE A 141 -3.67 5.88 -2.50
N HIS A 142 -4.37 5.46 -3.54
CA HIS A 142 -3.82 5.31 -4.87
C HIS A 142 -3.18 6.66 -5.19
N LEU A 143 -2.02 6.66 -5.86
CA LEU A 143 -1.55 7.79 -6.66
C LEU A 143 -2.79 8.52 -7.23
N PRO A 144 -2.89 9.85 -7.14
CA PRO A 144 -4.07 10.58 -7.59
C PRO A 144 -4.48 10.00 -8.94
N LYS A 145 -5.61 9.29 -8.96
CA LYS A 145 -6.18 8.81 -10.21
C LYS A 145 -6.35 10.07 -11.05
N PRO A 146 -5.83 10.12 -12.29
CA PRO A 146 -6.18 11.18 -13.21
C PRO A 146 -7.69 11.42 -13.08
N LYS A 147 -8.14 12.67 -12.97
CA LYS A 147 -9.58 12.96 -12.95
C LYS A 147 -10.14 12.65 -14.34
N GLY A 148 -10.42 11.37 -14.53
CA GLY A 148 -10.96 10.70 -15.69
C GLY A 148 -11.13 9.26 -15.23
N ASP A 149 -12.33 8.71 -15.40
CA ASP A 149 -12.66 7.35 -14.96
C ASP A 149 -11.51 6.37 -15.25
N ILE A 150 -11.06 5.60 -14.25
CA ILE A 150 -10.34 4.36 -14.57
C ILE A 150 -11.34 3.50 -15.34
N PRO A 151 -11.09 3.17 -16.61
CA PRO A 151 -11.93 2.23 -17.32
C PRO A 151 -11.92 0.91 -16.53
N PRO A 152 -13.04 0.16 -16.50
CA PRO A 152 -12.98 -1.24 -16.06
C PRO A 152 -11.81 -1.92 -16.77
N LEU A 153 -11.13 -2.84 -16.06
CA LEU A 153 -9.96 -3.58 -16.54
C LEU A 153 -10.03 -3.82 -18.06
N PRO A 154 -9.02 -3.38 -18.83
CA PRO A 154 -9.12 -3.44 -20.28
C PRO A 154 -9.23 -4.88 -20.75
N PRO A 155 -10.07 -5.14 -21.74
CA PRO A 155 -10.26 -6.46 -22.30
C PRO A 155 -9.07 -6.85 -23.20
N ASP A 156 -8.11 -7.63 -22.71
CA ASP A 156 -7.20 -8.46 -23.53
C ASP A 156 -6.39 -7.74 -24.66
N ASP A 157 -6.33 -6.40 -24.69
CA ASP A 157 -5.84 -5.60 -25.84
C ASP A 157 -4.64 -4.70 -25.55
N LYS A 158 -4.23 -4.52 -24.28
CA LYS A 158 -2.99 -3.80 -23.91
C LYS A 158 -1.74 -4.58 -24.30
N LYS A 159 -0.80 -3.92 -24.96
CA LYS A 159 0.47 -4.55 -25.40
C LYS A 159 1.69 -3.84 -24.85
N ASN A 160 2.70 -4.65 -24.56
CA ASN A 160 4.07 -4.18 -24.38
C ASN A 160 4.74 -4.16 -25.76
N HIS A 161 5.26 -3.01 -26.16
CA HIS A 161 6.14 -2.87 -27.32
C HIS A 161 7.56 -2.67 -26.82
N PHE A 162 8.49 -3.49 -27.31
CA PHE A 162 9.89 -3.48 -26.88
C PHE A 162 10.73 -2.63 -27.82
N VAL A 163 11.68 -1.87 -27.28
CA VAL A 163 12.61 -1.00 -28.02
C VAL A 163 14.04 -1.34 -27.59
N ASP A 164 14.94 -1.52 -28.56
CA ASP A 164 16.35 -1.85 -28.35
C ASP A 164 17.21 -1.25 -29.48
N ASP A 165 18.14 -0.34 -29.15
CA ASP A 165 18.98 0.34 -30.15
C ASP A 165 19.99 -0.60 -30.82
N ASP A 166 20.28 -1.75 -30.18
CA ASP A 166 21.11 -2.81 -30.72
C ASP A 166 20.39 -3.63 -31.81
N ASN A 167 19.07 -3.53 -31.94
CA ASN A 167 18.31 -4.22 -32.98
C ASN A 167 18.47 -3.54 -34.36
N THR A 168 19.65 -3.70 -34.93
CA THR A 168 20.06 -3.06 -36.19
C THR A 168 19.56 -3.77 -37.45
N GLU A 169 19.03 -4.99 -37.33
CA GLU A 169 18.51 -5.79 -38.44
C GLU A 169 17.07 -6.24 -38.15
N GLY A 170 16.13 -5.82 -38.99
CA GLY A 170 14.73 -6.18 -38.81
C GLY A 170 14.44 -7.69 -38.88
N PRO A 171 13.22 -8.12 -38.55
CA PRO A 171 12.03 -7.26 -38.42
C PRO A 171 12.02 -6.41 -37.15
N TRP A 172 11.38 -5.25 -37.24
CA TRP A 172 11.15 -4.30 -36.15
C TRP A 172 9.64 -4.25 -35.93
N ASP A 173 9.09 -5.24 -35.25
CA ASP A 173 7.65 -5.36 -35.04
C ASP A 173 7.21 -5.08 -33.60
N GLY A 174 8.17 -4.72 -32.72
CA GLY A 174 7.92 -4.35 -31.34
C GLY A 174 7.72 -5.52 -30.40
N THR A 175 7.89 -6.77 -30.88
CA THR A 175 7.89 -7.94 -30.01
C THR A 175 9.21 -8.08 -29.25
N TYR A 176 9.25 -8.90 -28.21
CA TYR A 176 10.46 -9.14 -27.42
C TYR A 176 11.62 -9.70 -28.28
N ASP A 177 11.32 -10.57 -29.26
CA ASP A 177 12.32 -11.15 -30.15
C ASP A 177 12.74 -10.20 -31.29
N HIS A 178 11.91 -9.20 -31.59
CA HIS A 178 12.05 -8.28 -32.72
C HIS A 178 11.70 -6.83 -32.31
N PRO A 179 12.42 -6.26 -31.33
CA PRO A 179 12.10 -4.95 -30.77
C PRO A 179 12.24 -3.84 -31.83
N PHE A 180 11.56 -2.71 -31.63
CA PHE A 180 11.83 -1.51 -32.42
C PHE A 180 13.22 -0.99 -32.14
N ARG A 181 13.79 -0.24 -33.09
CA ARG A 181 15.13 0.33 -32.91
C ARG A 181 15.09 1.67 -32.18
N THR A 182 14.03 2.43 -32.37
CA THR A 182 13.86 3.75 -31.77
C THR A 182 12.61 3.81 -30.90
N ILE A 183 12.65 4.68 -29.88
CA ILE A 183 11.51 4.91 -28.99
C ILE A 183 10.32 5.45 -29.79
N GLN A 184 10.57 6.33 -30.76
CA GLN A 184 9.51 6.92 -31.59
C GLN A 184 8.75 5.86 -32.41
N GLU A 185 9.41 4.84 -32.95
CA GLU A 185 8.72 3.74 -33.66
C GLU A 185 7.74 2.99 -32.75
N GLY A 186 8.12 2.77 -31.48
CA GLY A 186 7.22 2.19 -30.48
C GLY A 186 6.01 3.08 -30.20
N ILE A 187 6.23 4.39 -30.01
CA ILE A 187 5.18 5.38 -29.76
C ILE A 187 4.22 5.48 -30.95
N ASP A 188 4.74 5.46 -32.19
CA ASP A 188 3.95 5.59 -33.42
C ASP A 188 3.00 4.40 -33.62
N LEU A 189 3.34 3.22 -33.09
CA LEU A 189 2.45 2.04 -33.11
C LEU A 189 1.49 2.00 -31.92
N ALA A 190 1.86 2.59 -30.79
CA ALA A 190 1.14 2.49 -29.54
C ALA A 190 -0.33 2.94 -29.66
N ALA A 191 -1.23 2.16 -29.08
CA ALA A 191 -2.58 2.61 -28.75
C ALA A 191 -2.63 3.17 -27.31
N PRO A 192 -3.60 4.02 -26.97
CA PRO A 192 -3.79 4.46 -25.59
C PRO A 192 -3.89 3.28 -24.61
N GLY A 193 -3.06 3.30 -23.57
CA GLY A 193 -2.95 2.24 -22.57
C GLY A 193 -1.84 1.21 -22.83
N ASP A 194 -1.17 1.27 -23.99
CA ASP A 194 0.02 0.45 -24.28
C ASP A 194 1.25 0.92 -23.47
N THR A 195 2.22 0.02 -23.34
CA THR A 195 3.50 0.30 -22.68
C THR A 195 4.65 0.11 -23.65
N ILE A 196 5.55 1.08 -23.71
CA ILE A 196 6.82 1.02 -24.44
C ILE A 196 7.93 0.71 -23.43
N VAL A 197 8.53 -0.47 -23.56
CA VAL A 197 9.61 -0.94 -22.69
C VAL A 197 10.93 -0.80 -23.43
N VAL A 198 11.81 0.06 -22.93
CA VAL A 198 13.05 0.44 -23.59
C VAL A 198 14.24 -0.25 -22.92
N SER A 199 14.99 -1.04 -23.68
CA SER A 199 16.23 -1.67 -23.23
C SER A 199 17.30 -0.65 -22.87
N ALA A 200 18.32 -1.08 -22.12
CA ALA A 200 19.48 -0.25 -21.87
C ALA A 200 20.19 0.08 -23.19
N GLY A 201 20.52 1.35 -23.41
CA GLY A 201 20.95 1.84 -24.72
C GLY A 201 21.00 3.36 -24.77
N THR A 202 21.38 3.94 -25.91
CA THR A 202 21.35 5.39 -26.13
C THR A 202 20.38 5.75 -27.25
N TYR A 203 19.41 6.59 -26.92
CA TYR A 203 18.31 6.95 -27.79
C TYR A 203 18.28 8.46 -28.03
N ASN A 204 17.92 8.85 -29.26
CA ASN A 204 17.68 10.25 -29.59
C ASN A 204 16.38 10.74 -28.96
N SER A 205 16.18 12.07 -28.99
CA SER A 205 14.93 12.70 -28.56
C SER A 205 13.69 12.08 -29.21
N PHE A 206 12.59 12.03 -28.47
CA PHE A 206 11.29 11.57 -28.98
C PHE A 206 10.13 12.45 -28.53
N MET A 207 8.97 12.25 -29.17
CA MET A 207 7.74 12.99 -28.92
C MET A 207 6.59 12.05 -28.56
N CYS A 208 5.99 12.28 -27.40
CA CYS A 208 4.81 11.55 -26.92
C CYS A 208 3.53 12.21 -27.45
N GLY A 209 3.08 11.74 -28.62
CA GLY A 209 1.84 12.20 -29.26
C GLY A 209 0.60 11.35 -28.94
N THR A 210 0.75 10.21 -28.27
CA THR A 210 -0.32 9.26 -27.98
C THR A 210 -0.71 9.31 -26.50
N SER A 211 -1.96 9.66 -26.19
CA SER A 211 -2.46 9.75 -24.82
C SER A 211 -2.43 8.41 -24.10
N TYR A 212 -2.27 8.44 -22.76
CA TYR A 212 -2.29 7.25 -21.91
C TYR A 212 -1.24 6.18 -22.25
N THR A 213 -0.12 6.58 -22.85
CA THR A 213 0.99 5.67 -23.16
C THR A 213 1.99 5.70 -22.02
N ALA A 214 2.39 4.53 -21.52
CA ALA A 214 3.50 4.41 -20.59
C ALA A 214 4.80 4.14 -21.34
N ILE A 215 5.88 4.83 -21.02
CA ILE A 215 7.19 4.67 -21.63
C ILE A 215 8.18 4.53 -20.48
N CYS A 216 8.85 3.39 -20.39
CA CYS A 216 9.75 3.09 -19.28
C CYS A 216 11.04 2.43 -19.74
N SER A 217 12.13 2.73 -19.04
CA SER A 217 13.37 1.96 -19.15
C SER A 217 13.21 0.60 -18.46
N SER A 218 13.68 -0.48 -19.09
CA SER A 218 13.65 -1.83 -18.52
C SER A 218 14.64 -2.03 -17.38
N THR A 219 15.64 -1.14 -17.29
CA THR A 219 16.61 -1.06 -16.19
C THR A 219 16.67 0.39 -15.73
N LEU A 220 16.56 0.66 -14.44
CA LEU A 220 16.63 2.02 -13.90
C LEU A 220 17.93 2.72 -14.38
N TYR A 221 17.76 3.84 -15.08
CA TYR A 221 18.80 4.65 -15.73
C TYR A 221 19.61 3.94 -16.83
N GLY A 222 19.19 2.75 -17.26
CA GLY A 222 19.85 1.98 -18.31
C GLY A 222 19.64 2.55 -19.72
N ALA A 223 18.43 3.05 -20.01
CA ALA A 223 18.14 3.78 -21.25
C ALA A 223 18.48 5.26 -21.09
N VAL A 224 19.44 5.74 -21.89
CA VAL A 224 19.85 7.14 -21.94
C VAL A 224 19.15 7.82 -23.10
N VAL A 225 18.35 8.85 -22.83
CA VAL A 225 17.75 9.70 -23.86
C VAL A 225 18.59 10.97 -23.96
N TRP A 226 19.13 11.22 -25.14
CA TRP A 226 20.06 12.31 -25.39
C TRP A 226 19.59 13.22 -26.53
N ALA A 227 19.77 14.52 -26.35
CA ALA A 227 19.51 15.56 -27.34
C ALA A 227 20.54 16.70 -27.29
N ASP A 228 20.69 17.40 -28.41
CA ASP A 228 21.28 18.74 -28.52
C ASP A 228 20.69 19.50 -29.73
N ASP A 229 21.06 20.77 -29.89
CA ASP A 229 20.62 21.63 -31.00
C ASP A 229 20.91 21.05 -32.39
N SER A 230 21.93 20.19 -32.50
CA SER A 230 22.36 19.59 -33.75
C SER A 230 21.52 18.36 -34.11
N THR A 231 21.07 17.59 -33.12
CA THR A 231 20.28 16.37 -33.31
C THR A 231 18.79 16.64 -33.27
N SER A 232 18.36 17.71 -32.61
CA SER A 232 16.96 18.00 -32.34
C SER A 232 16.59 19.47 -32.62
N PRO A 233 16.92 20.05 -33.79
CA PRO A 233 16.73 21.49 -34.08
C PRO A 233 15.27 21.98 -34.11
N HIS A 234 14.31 21.08 -33.88
CA HIS A 234 12.87 21.35 -33.90
C HIS A 234 12.15 20.86 -32.63
N LEU A 235 12.88 20.28 -31.67
CA LEU A 235 12.34 19.81 -30.40
C LEU A 235 13.17 20.42 -29.28
N PRO A 236 12.55 21.19 -28.36
CA PRO A 236 13.27 21.82 -27.27
C PRO A 236 13.75 20.80 -26.22
N ALA A 237 13.36 19.52 -26.29
CA ALA A 237 13.74 18.56 -25.27
C ALA A 237 14.18 17.18 -25.77
N ALA A 238 14.88 16.46 -24.90
CA ALA A 238 15.13 15.03 -25.08
C ALA A 238 13.82 14.22 -24.98
N VAL A 239 12.92 14.58 -24.07
CA VAL A 239 11.57 13.99 -23.97
C VAL A 239 10.51 15.08 -24.12
N ASN A 240 9.66 14.99 -25.14
CA ASN A 240 8.63 16.00 -25.43
C ASN A 240 7.22 15.42 -25.24
N ILE A 241 6.53 15.82 -24.18
CA ILE A 241 5.20 15.31 -23.81
C ILE A 241 4.12 16.24 -24.34
N LYS A 242 3.36 15.79 -25.35
CA LYS A 242 2.30 16.58 -26.00
C LYS A 242 0.88 16.03 -25.84
N ALA A 243 0.75 14.80 -25.35
CA ALA A 243 -0.53 14.14 -25.12
C ALA A 243 -0.79 13.98 -23.62
N ASP A 244 -2.06 13.97 -23.22
CA ASP A 244 -2.44 13.78 -21.81
C ASP A 244 -2.26 12.33 -21.36
N GLY A 245 -2.04 12.13 -20.05
CA GLY A 245 -2.01 10.79 -19.45
C GLY A 245 -0.73 9.99 -19.73
N VAL A 246 0.32 10.63 -20.26
CA VAL A 246 1.58 9.95 -20.56
C VAL A 246 2.34 9.66 -19.28
N THR A 247 2.96 8.48 -19.20
CA THR A 247 3.87 8.11 -18.10
C THR A 247 5.29 7.98 -18.63
N ILE A 248 6.25 8.66 -18.00
CA ILE A 248 7.69 8.56 -18.30
C ILE A 248 8.44 8.10 -17.06
N SER A 249 9.17 6.98 -17.15
CA SER A 249 9.91 6.47 -15.98
C SER A 249 11.22 5.75 -16.26
N GLY A 250 12.11 5.82 -15.27
CA GLY A 250 13.33 5.02 -15.23
C GLY A 250 14.43 5.44 -16.18
N PHE A 251 14.29 6.54 -16.93
CA PHE A 251 15.30 6.98 -17.90
C PHE A 251 16.42 7.78 -17.25
N LYS A 252 17.59 7.73 -17.87
CA LYS A 252 18.58 8.81 -17.76
C LYS A 252 18.36 9.78 -18.92
N ILE A 253 18.22 11.08 -18.64
CA ILE A 253 17.83 12.09 -19.62
C ILE A 253 18.83 13.23 -19.61
N GLU A 254 19.33 13.58 -20.80
CA GLU A 254 20.31 14.64 -21.01
C GLU A 254 19.95 15.46 -22.26
N ASN A 255 19.95 16.79 -22.15
CA ASN A 255 19.83 17.68 -23.29
C ASN A 255 20.90 18.79 -23.24
N ASN A 256 21.91 18.69 -24.09
CA ASN A 256 23.02 19.64 -24.15
C ASN A 256 22.72 20.88 -25.01
N GLY A 257 21.46 21.13 -25.36
CA GLY A 257 21.04 22.37 -26.02
C GLY A 257 21.31 23.61 -25.14
N GLU A 258 21.61 24.74 -25.78
CA GLU A 258 21.97 25.99 -25.10
C GLU A 258 20.87 27.06 -25.16
N ASP A 259 19.79 26.84 -25.92
CA ASP A 259 18.66 27.76 -26.03
C ASP A 259 17.88 27.81 -24.71
N GLU A 260 17.26 28.96 -24.41
CA GLU A 260 16.60 29.20 -23.11
C GLU A 260 15.44 28.23 -22.83
N GLU A 261 14.80 27.73 -23.88
CA GLU A 261 13.68 26.80 -23.82
C GLU A 261 14.12 25.33 -23.78
N ASP A 262 15.43 25.05 -23.91
CA ASP A 262 15.89 23.67 -23.93
C ASP A 262 15.67 22.98 -22.58
N ALA A 263 15.23 21.73 -22.64
CA ALA A 263 14.93 20.95 -21.46
C ALA A 263 15.33 19.48 -21.57
N GLY A 264 15.57 18.81 -20.44
CA GLY A 264 15.61 17.35 -20.41
C GLY A 264 14.23 16.78 -20.77
N ILE A 265 13.21 17.24 -20.05
CA ILE A 265 11.80 16.91 -20.30
C ILE A 265 11.00 18.19 -20.51
N ASP A 266 10.25 18.24 -21.61
CA ASP A 266 9.30 19.31 -21.90
C ASP A 266 7.85 18.78 -21.82
N ILE A 267 6.99 19.47 -21.07
CA ILE A 267 5.61 19.07 -20.78
C ILE A 267 4.63 20.15 -21.28
N GLN A 268 3.88 19.81 -22.33
CA GLN A 268 2.91 20.68 -22.99
C GLN A 268 1.44 20.28 -22.71
N SER A 269 1.23 19.19 -21.98
CA SER A 269 -0.07 18.56 -21.76
C SER A 269 -0.35 18.32 -20.27
N SER A 270 -1.51 17.73 -19.96
CA SER A 270 -2.02 17.58 -18.59
C SER A 270 -2.14 16.11 -18.17
N ASN A 271 -2.30 15.88 -16.87
CA ASN A 271 -2.51 14.54 -16.29
C ASN A 271 -1.39 13.54 -16.59
N ASN A 272 -0.15 14.00 -16.78
CA ASN A 272 1.00 13.14 -17.02
C ASN A 272 1.68 12.73 -15.70
N THR A 273 2.39 11.60 -15.74
CA THR A 273 3.14 11.07 -14.59
C THR A 273 4.61 10.91 -14.95
N ILE A 274 5.49 11.64 -14.29
CA ILE A 274 6.94 11.64 -14.56
C ILE A 274 7.64 11.21 -13.28
N PHE A 275 8.27 10.03 -13.29
CA PHE A 275 8.87 9.53 -12.06
C PHE A 275 10.07 8.62 -12.23
N GLY A 276 10.93 8.59 -11.20
CA GLY A 276 12.08 7.69 -11.20
C GLY A 276 13.08 7.97 -12.32
N ASN A 277 13.14 9.19 -12.86
CA ASN A 277 14.09 9.57 -13.91
C ASN A 277 15.31 10.28 -13.32
N TYR A 278 16.46 10.16 -13.97
CA TYR A 278 17.68 10.90 -13.67
C TYR A 278 17.92 11.94 -14.77
N ILE A 279 17.68 13.21 -14.46
CA ILE A 279 17.63 14.31 -15.42
C ILE A 279 18.81 15.23 -15.16
N THR A 280 19.72 15.35 -16.13
CA THR A 280 20.97 16.06 -15.93
C THR A 280 21.46 16.80 -17.17
N ASN A 281 22.46 17.67 -16.96
CA ASN A 281 23.18 18.40 -18.01
C ASN A 281 22.26 19.14 -19.00
N SER A 282 21.13 19.66 -18.52
CA SER A 282 20.16 20.37 -19.34
C SER A 282 20.03 21.83 -18.94
N LYS A 283 19.63 22.70 -19.88
CA LYS A 283 19.30 24.09 -19.58
C LYS A 283 18.19 24.17 -18.53
N ASN A 284 17.05 23.54 -18.81
CA ASN A 284 16.05 23.21 -17.81
C ASN A 284 16.05 21.69 -17.59
N GLY A 285 16.00 21.21 -16.35
CA GLY A 285 15.78 19.77 -16.12
C GLY A 285 14.40 19.36 -16.65
N ILE A 286 13.35 19.99 -16.12
CA ILE A 286 11.97 19.84 -16.60
C ILE A 286 11.37 21.22 -16.87
N TYR A 287 10.70 21.37 -18.01
CA TYR A 287 9.97 22.58 -18.39
C TYR A 287 8.47 22.28 -18.53
N LEU A 288 7.62 23.09 -17.89
CA LEU A 288 6.16 22.98 -17.98
C LEU A 288 5.59 24.23 -18.63
N HIS A 289 4.95 24.05 -19.78
CA HIS A 289 4.32 25.12 -20.54
C HIS A 289 2.99 25.60 -19.94
N GLU A 290 2.55 26.78 -20.40
CA GLU A 290 1.21 27.30 -20.14
C GLU A 290 0.15 26.23 -20.46
N SER A 291 -0.77 25.97 -19.53
CA SER A 291 -1.81 24.93 -19.61
C SER A 291 -1.40 23.48 -19.29
N ALA A 292 -0.13 23.20 -18.93
CA ALA A 292 0.25 21.90 -18.37
C ALA A 292 -0.29 21.78 -16.93
N LYS A 293 -1.40 21.07 -16.75
CA LYS A 293 -2.12 20.99 -15.47
C LYS A 293 -2.22 19.58 -14.94
N ASP A 294 -2.39 19.47 -13.63
CA ASP A 294 -2.68 18.19 -12.98
C ASP A 294 -1.64 17.09 -13.28
N ASN A 295 -0.39 17.46 -13.55
CA ASN A 295 0.71 16.52 -13.73
C ASN A 295 1.30 16.11 -12.37
N THR A 296 1.81 14.88 -12.29
CA THR A 296 2.47 14.35 -11.09
C THR A 296 3.95 14.07 -11.41
N ILE A 297 4.85 14.72 -10.68
CA ILE A 297 6.30 14.64 -10.90
C ILE A 297 6.95 14.23 -9.58
N PHE A 298 7.42 12.99 -9.46
CA PHE A 298 7.92 12.48 -8.19
C PHE A 298 9.09 11.53 -8.33
N GLU A 299 9.92 11.38 -7.29
CA GLU A 299 11.02 10.40 -7.27
C GLU A 299 12.04 10.59 -8.41
N ASN A 300 12.11 11.78 -9.01
CA ASN A 300 13.12 12.10 -10.00
C ASN A 300 14.36 12.67 -9.31
N THR A 301 15.53 12.33 -9.83
CA THR A 301 16.77 13.01 -9.48
C THR A 301 17.09 14.05 -10.56
N ILE A 302 17.10 15.32 -10.16
CA ILE A 302 17.27 16.48 -11.04
C ILE A 302 18.59 17.14 -10.65
N GLU A 303 19.65 16.81 -11.37
CA GLU A 303 21.02 17.07 -10.96
C GLU A 303 21.82 17.82 -12.03
N ASN A 304 22.65 18.80 -11.65
CA ASN A 304 23.61 19.48 -12.54
C ASN A 304 22.96 20.19 -13.75
N ASN A 305 21.71 20.62 -13.63
CA ASN A 305 21.03 21.42 -14.66
C ASN A 305 21.33 22.91 -14.46
N GLU A 306 21.12 23.76 -15.47
CA GLU A 306 21.16 25.20 -15.21
C GLU A 306 20.00 25.57 -14.28
N TRP A 307 18.76 25.27 -14.68
CA TRP A 307 17.59 25.33 -13.82
C TRP A 307 17.02 23.92 -13.60
N GLY A 308 16.55 23.61 -12.39
CA GLY A 308 16.00 22.29 -12.09
C GLY A 308 14.64 22.06 -12.75
N ILE A 309 13.59 22.76 -12.27
CA ILE A 309 12.27 22.78 -12.92
C ILE A 309 11.80 24.22 -13.16
N PHE A 310 11.28 24.50 -14.35
CA PHE A 310 10.64 25.77 -14.67
C PHE A 310 9.16 25.57 -15.01
N LEU A 311 8.29 26.26 -14.28
CA LEU A 311 6.83 26.23 -14.43
C LEU A 311 6.33 27.60 -14.89
N MET A 312 5.77 27.67 -16.09
CA MET A 312 5.20 28.90 -16.65
C MET A 312 3.96 29.39 -15.87
N SER A 313 3.45 30.57 -16.20
CA SER A 313 2.13 31.01 -15.74
C SER A 313 1.02 30.06 -16.25
N ASP A 314 -0.06 29.93 -15.47
CA ASP A 314 -1.23 29.09 -15.79
C ASP A 314 -1.00 27.56 -15.90
N CYS A 315 0.12 27.04 -15.37
CA CYS A 315 0.37 25.61 -15.16
C CYS A 315 0.10 25.23 -13.69
N SER A 316 -1.18 25.10 -13.34
CA SER A 316 -1.64 24.89 -11.96
C SER A 316 -2.06 23.45 -11.68
N GLY A 317 -2.09 23.09 -10.39
CA GLY A 317 -2.60 21.79 -9.94
C GLY A 317 -1.60 20.66 -10.12
N ASN A 318 -0.34 20.97 -10.45
CA ASN A 318 0.71 19.96 -10.53
C ASN A 318 1.17 19.56 -9.12
N TYR A 319 1.54 18.29 -8.98
CA TYR A 319 1.97 17.65 -7.73
C TYR A 319 3.44 17.24 -7.85
N LEU A 320 4.31 17.82 -7.03
CA LEU A 320 5.75 17.60 -7.07
C LEU A 320 6.27 17.21 -5.68
N PHE A 321 6.70 15.97 -5.50
CA PHE A 321 7.16 15.46 -4.19
C PHE A 321 8.21 14.36 -4.37
N ASN A 322 9.02 14.07 -3.35
CA ASN A 322 10.07 13.05 -3.37
C ASN A 322 11.11 13.22 -4.50
N ASN A 323 11.23 14.40 -5.10
CA ASN A 323 12.30 14.65 -6.06
C ASN A 323 13.57 15.08 -5.33
N ASN A 324 14.73 14.78 -5.92
CA ASN A 324 16.03 15.22 -5.46
C ASN A 324 16.52 16.38 -6.33
N PHE A 325 16.58 17.58 -5.77
CA PHE A 325 17.18 18.75 -6.42
C PHE A 325 18.63 18.90 -5.97
N ILE A 326 19.56 18.78 -6.90
CA ILE A 326 21.01 18.71 -6.60
C ILE A 326 21.80 19.55 -7.61
N ASP A 327 22.69 20.42 -7.12
CA ASP A 327 23.69 21.15 -7.91
C ASP A 327 23.12 21.92 -9.13
N SER A 328 21.90 22.47 -9.01
CA SER A 328 21.37 23.39 -10.02
C SER A 328 22.21 24.67 -10.04
N LYS A 329 22.70 25.09 -11.22
CA LYS A 329 23.60 26.26 -11.32
C LYS A 329 22.88 27.59 -11.10
N GLY A 330 21.61 27.65 -11.48
CA GLY A 330 20.70 28.77 -11.30
C GLY A 330 19.74 28.49 -10.14
N PHE A 331 18.48 28.26 -10.46
CA PHE A 331 17.45 27.94 -9.46
C PHE A 331 17.11 26.44 -9.50
N HIS A 332 16.88 25.82 -8.33
CA HIS A 332 16.31 24.47 -8.27
C HIS A 332 14.91 24.45 -8.87
N VAL A 333 14.14 25.51 -8.67
CA VAL A 333 12.77 25.64 -9.15
C VAL A 333 12.40 27.09 -9.41
N MET A 334 11.62 27.34 -10.45
CA MET A 334 10.87 28.58 -10.63
C MET A 334 9.40 28.25 -10.93
N ASP A 335 8.51 28.64 -10.02
CA ASP A 335 7.07 28.38 -10.09
C ASP A 335 6.25 29.68 -10.02
N TYR A 336 5.66 30.05 -11.15
CA TYR A 336 4.80 31.23 -11.29
C TYR A 336 3.30 30.91 -11.15
N SER A 337 2.95 29.68 -10.77
CA SER A 337 1.57 29.17 -10.73
C SER A 337 1.20 28.67 -9.32
N ILE A 338 0.09 27.94 -9.18
CA ILE A 338 -0.37 27.34 -7.91
C ILE A 338 -0.22 25.84 -8.02
N ASN A 339 0.82 25.30 -7.38
CA ASN A 339 1.19 23.88 -7.41
C ASN A 339 1.50 23.37 -6.00
N GLN A 340 1.48 22.05 -5.83
CA GLN A 340 1.76 21.39 -4.55
C GLN A 340 3.16 20.79 -4.59
N TRP A 341 3.98 21.13 -3.59
CA TRP A 341 5.39 20.75 -3.49
C TRP A 341 5.67 19.77 -2.34
N ASP A 342 4.61 19.29 -1.70
CA ASP A 342 4.64 18.26 -0.69
C ASP A 342 3.32 17.47 -0.70
N SER A 343 3.35 16.28 -0.12
CA SER A 343 2.21 15.39 0.01
C SER A 343 1.95 15.07 1.48
N GLU A 344 0.68 15.09 1.88
CA GLU A 344 0.27 14.62 3.22
C GLU A 344 0.62 13.15 3.48
N PHE A 345 0.85 12.36 2.42
CA PHE A 345 1.13 10.92 2.50
C PHE A 345 2.58 10.54 2.18
N TYR A 346 3.29 11.39 1.43
CA TYR A 346 4.57 11.02 0.80
C TYR A 346 5.67 12.08 1.00
N TYR A 347 5.50 12.99 1.98
CA TYR A 347 6.45 14.07 2.31
C TYR A 347 6.72 15.04 1.14
N GLY A 348 7.71 15.92 1.30
CA GLY A 348 8.14 16.92 0.33
C GLY A 348 9.30 16.45 -0.56
N ASN A 349 10.12 17.38 -1.00
CA ASN A 349 11.28 17.13 -1.85
C ASN A 349 12.58 17.28 -1.08
N TYR A 350 13.66 16.71 -1.60
CA TYR A 350 15.01 17.00 -1.11
C TYR A 350 15.61 18.18 -1.88
N TRP A 351 16.21 19.11 -1.14
CA TRP A 351 16.92 20.26 -1.68
C TRP A 351 18.32 20.29 -1.07
N ASP A 352 19.36 20.22 -1.90
CA ASP A 352 20.74 20.24 -1.44
C ASP A 352 21.16 21.58 -0.79
N ASP A 353 20.46 22.66 -1.10
CA ASP A 353 20.60 23.97 -0.46
C ASP A 353 19.71 24.18 0.77
N TYR A 354 18.93 23.17 1.19
CA TYR A 354 18.12 23.27 2.41
C TYR A 354 18.98 23.32 3.67
N THR A 355 18.80 24.38 4.46
CA THR A 355 19.54 24.60 5.71
C THR A 355 18.64 24.64 6.95
N GLY A 356 17.41 24.12 6.85
CA GLY A 356 16.49 24.08 8.00
C GLY A 356 16.92 23.07 9.05
N ASN A 357 16.18 23.04 10.17
CA ASN A 357 16.43 22.10 11.26
C ASN A 357 15.36 21.00 11.25
N ASP A 358 15.77 19.82 11.67
CA ASP A 358 14.91 18.69 12.01
C ASP A 358 15.09 18.45 13.52
N ASN A 359 14.22 19.04 14.34
CA ASN A 359 14.35 18.99 15.80
C ASN A 359 13.75 17.72 16.40
N ASN A 360 12.81 17.07 15.72
CA ASN A 360 12.19 15.83 16.17
C ASN A 360 12.94 14.58 15.65
N GLY A 361 13.84 14.74 14.69
CA GLY A 361 14.71 13.70 14.15
C GLY A 361 14.00 12.71 13.23
N ASP A 362 12.87 13.11 12.62
CA ASP A 362 12.07 12.24 11.74
C ASP A 362 12.57 12.20 10.28
N GLY A 363 13.59 12.99 9.95
CA GLY A 363 14.16 13.10 8.61
C GLY A 363 13.47 14.15 7.73
N ILE A 364 12.55 14.94 8.28
CA ILE A 364 11.81 16.02 7.62
C ILE A 364 12.19 17.34 8.28
N GLY A 365 12.37 18.38 7.48
CA GLY A 365 12.68 19.70 7.98
C GLY A 365 11.47 20.41 8.60
N ASP A 366 11.65 20.97 9.80
CA ASP A 366 10.61 21.69 10.54
C ASP A 366 10.27 23.08 9.95
N THR A 367 11.08 23.55 8.99
CA THR A 367 10.88 24.85 8.34
C THR A 367 10.58 24.65 6.87
N PRO A 368 9.49 25.20 6.33
CA PRO A 368 9.17 25.06 4.91
C PRO A 368 10.28 25.58 3.99
N TYR A 369 10.51 24.89 2.88
CA TYR A 369 11.34 25.38 1.77
C TYR A 369 10.50 26.28 0.87
N ILE A 370 10.95 27.51 0.61
CA ILE A 370 10.19 28.49 -0.17
C ILE A 370 10.48 28.30 -1.66
N ILE A 371 9.41 28.10 -2.45
CA ILE A 371 9.52 27.94 -3.90
C ILE A 371 9.62 29.33 -4.56
N GLN A 372 10.65 29.53 -5.37
CA GLN A 372 10.90 30.79 -6.06
C GLN A 372 9.87 31.03 -7.18
N GLY A 373 9.56 32.29 -7.49
CA GLY A 373 8.60 32.67 -8.55
C GLY A 373 7.20 33.02 -8.06
N GLY A 374 6.80 32.55 -6.86
CA GLY A 374 5.45 32.73 -6.35
C GLY A 374 5.37 32.69 -4.81
N THR A 375 4.27 32.15 -4.29
CA THR A 375 4.02 31.97 -2.85
C THR A 375 3.96 30.50 -2.42
N ASN A 376 4.30 29.57 -3.31
CA ASN A 376 4.29 28.15 -3.01
C ASN A 376 5.47 27.81 -2.07
N GLN A 377 5.30 26.74 -1.32
CA GLN A 377 6.33 26.23 -0.42
C GLN A 377 6.18 24.71 -0.32
N ASP A 378 7.30 24.04 -0.10
CA ASP A 378 7.35 22.66 0.35
C ASP A 378 7.35 22.69 1.88
N ASN A 379 6.28 22.18 2.49
CA ASN A 379 6.10 22.17 3.94
C ASN A 379 6.83 21.03 4.65
N GLN A 380 7.31 20.04 3.89
CA GLN A 380 7.90 18.81 4.41
C GLN A 380 9.22 18.48 3.69
N PRO A 381 10.18 19.42 3.63
CA PRO A 381 11.43 19.20 2.91
C PRO A 381 12.21 18.05 3.53
N LEU A 382 12.75 17.16 2.71
CA LEU A 382 13.51 16.01 3.17
C LEU A 382 14.91 16.43 3.63
N MET A 383 15.38 15.90 4.76
CA MET A 383 16.73 16.17 5.28
C MET A 383 17.83 15.41 4.52
N ASN A 384 17.46 14.36 3.80
CA ASN A 384 18.37 13.55 2.98
C ASN A 384 17.73 13.28 1.61
N PRO A 385 18.53 13.01 0.57
CA PRO A 385 18.00 12.62 -0.72
C PRO A 385 17.00 11.47 -0.60
N TRP A 386 15.88 11.60 -1.31
CA TRP A 386 14.95 10.50 -1.52
C TRP A 386 15.67 9.33 -2.17
N GLN A 387 15.41 8.13 -1.65
CA GLN A 387 15.93 6.88 -2.16
C GLN A 387 14.86 5.81 -2.06
N ASN A 388 14.79 4.97 -3.09
CA ASN A 388 13.97 3.76 -3.06
C ASN A 388 14.48 2.79 -1.99
N LYS A 389 13.56 2.18 -1.24
CA LYS A 389 13.85 1.15 -0.24
C LYS A 389 13.26 -0.16 -0.71
N LYS A 390 14.05 -1.24 -0.60
CA LYS A 390 13.55 -2.58 -0.93
C LYS A 390 12.30 -2.91 -0.10
N PRO A 391 11.38 -3.73 -0.63
CA PRO A 391 10.23 -4.21 0.14
C PRO A 391 10.63 -5.04 1.36
N ASP A 392 9.70 -5.18 2.29
CA ASP A 392 9.84 -6.09 3.42
C ASP A 392 9.87 -7.56 2.96
N THR A 393 10.37 -8.43 3.84
CA THR A 393 10.28 -9.88 3.59
C THR A 393 8.82 -10.31 3.60
N PRO A 394 8.32 -11.04 2.59
CA PRO A 394 6.91 -11.42 2.55
C PRO A 394 6.54 -12.35 3.70
N THR A 395 5.29 -12.30 4.14
CA THR A 395 4.69 -13.40 4.88
C THR A 395 4.07 -14.37 3.88
N ILE A 396 4.19 -15.67 4.16
CA ILE A 396 3.53 -16.73 3.40
C ILE A 396 2.74 -17.62 4.36
N GLU A 397 1.43 -17.75 4.11
CA GLU A 397 0.52 -18.55 4.90
C GLU A 397 -0.21 -19.58 4.04
N GLY A 398 -0.37 -20.79 4.54
CA GLY A 398 -1.07 -21.84 3.81
C GLY A 398 -0.88 -23.23 4.43
N PRO A 399 -1.38 -24.27 3.77
CA PRO A 399 -1.21 -25.64 4.24
C PRO A 399 0.26 -26.06 4.15
N ASN A 400 0.78 -26.64 5.24
CA ASN A 400 2.13 -27.22 5.30
C ASN A 400 2.18 -28.71 4.94
N SER A 401 1.04 -29.29 4.54
CA SER A 401 0.98 -30.66 4.04
C SER A 401 -0.24 -30.89 3.16
N GLY A 402 -0.15 -31.87 2.28
CA GLY A 402 -1.20 -32.16 1.31
C GLY A 402 -1.14 -33.57 0.71
N SER A 403 -1.76 -33.75 -0.43
CA SER A 403 -1.61 -34.91 -1.30
C SER A 403 -1.15 -34.45 -2.68
N PRO A 404 -0.27 -35.21 -3.36
CA PRO A 404 0.08 -34.91 -4.75
C PRO A 404 -1.17 -34.84 -5.64
N GLN A 405 -1.09 -34.10 -6.75
CA GLN A 405 -2.17 -33.89 -7.72
C GLN A 405 -3.36 -33.07 -7.20
N ILE A 406 -3.19 -32.35 -6.09
CA ILE A 406 -4.19 -31.43 -5.55
C ILE A 406 -3.58 -30.03 -5.54
N SER A 407 -4.34 -29.05 -6.06
CA SER A 407 -3.98 -27.64 -5.98
C SER A 407 -4.29 -27.10 -4.58
N TYR A 408 -3.34 -26.34 -4.03
CA TYR A 408 -3.44 -25.67 -2.74
C TYR A 408 -3.29 -24.17 -2.92
N ASN A 409 -4.04 -23.41 -2.12
CA ASN A 409 -3.93 -21.95 -2.09
C ASN A 409 -3.05 -21.52 -0.94
N PHE A 410 -2.26 -20.50 -1.18
CA PHE A 410 -1.42 -19.81 -0.21
C PHE A 410 -1.73 -18.32 -0.26
N SER A 411 -1.51 -17.65 0.86
CA SER A 411 -1.61 -16.22 0.97
C SER A 411 -0.22 -15.62 1.12
N VAL A 412 0.10 -14.61 0.33
CA VAL A 412 1.35 -13.85 0.45
C VAL A 412 1.03 -12.39 0.73
N ASN A 413 1.82 -11.74 1.58
CA ASN A 413 1.70 -10.31 1.84
C ASN A 413 3.08 -9.71 2.11
N SER A 414 3.30 -8.49 1.65
CA SER A 414 4.52 -7.73 1.89
C SER A 414 4.18 -6.25 1.90
N SER A 415 4.89 -5.49 2.72
CA SER A 415 4.84 -4.03 2.73
C SER A 415 6.06 -3.45 2.00
N ASP A 416 5.89 -2.23 1.54
CA ASP A 416 6.91 -1.38 0.97
C ASP A 416 6.80 0.00 1.62
N LEU A 417 7.93 0.53 2.11
CA LEU A 417 7.94 1.80 2.84
C LEU A 417 7.67 3.02 1.94
N ASN A 418 7.97 2.90 0.65
CA ASN A 418 7.64 3.89 -0.35
C ASN A 418 6.23 3.66 -0.93
N ASN A 419 5.55 2.59 -0.48
CA ASN A 419 4.21 2.18 -0.90
C ASN A 419 4.13 1.88 -2.41
N HIS A 420 5.23 1.37 -2.99
CA HIS A 420 5.23 0.93 -4.38
C HIS A 420 4.43 -0.37 -4.54
N ASP A 421 3.85 -0.56 -5.73
CA ASP A 421 3.24 -1.84 -6.09
C ASP A 421 4.31 -2.93 -6.20
N LEU A 422 3.95 -4.14 -5.78
CA LEU A 422 4.84 -5.28 -5.63
C LEU A 422 4.46 -6.41 -6.58
N ILE A 423 5.46 -7.05 -7.18
CA ILE A 423 5.33 -8.39 -7.75
C ILE A 423 5.95 -9.41 -6.78
N TYR A 424 5.46 -10.64 -6.82
CA TYR A 424 6.05 -11.75 -6.08
C TYR A 424 6.71 -12.73 -7.02
N GLU A 425 7.98 -13.05 -6.75
CA GLU A 425 8.65 -14.20 -7.34
C GLU A 425 8.48 -15.39 -6.40
N ILE A 426 7.97 -16.50 -6.95
CA ILE A 426 7.70 -17.72 -6.22
C ILE A 426 8.51 -18.87 -6.82
N ASP A 427 9.27 -19.58 -5.98
CA ASP A 427 9.86 -20.88 -6.27
C ASP A 427 9.12 -21.94 -5.44
N TRP A 428 8.44 -22.87 -6.11
CA TRP A 428 7.59 -23.87 -5.46
C TRP A 428 8.36 -25.08 -4.91
N GLY A 429 9.69 -25.10 -5.08
CA GLY A 429 10.57 -26.16 -4.58
C GLY A 429 10.57 -27.44 -5.42
N ASP A 430 9.82 -27.48 -6.53
CA ASP A 430 9.73 -28.61 -7.47
C ASP A 430 10.36 -28.29 -8.85
N SER A 431 11.22 -27.27 -8.91
CA SER A 431 11.82 -26.68 -10.12
C SER A 431 10.87 -25.82 -10.95
N SER A 432 9.65 -25.55 -10.47
CA SER A 432 8.77 -24.54 -11.07
C SER A 432 8.90 -23.19 -10.35
N THR A 433 8.86 -22.12 -11.14
CA THR A 433 8.90 -20.72 -10.68
C THR A 433 7.81 -19.92 -11.36
N GLU A 434 7.28 -18.92 -10.65
CA GLU A 434 6.19 -18.05 -11.12
C GLU A 434 6.44 -16.61 -10.68
N TYR A 435 5.94 -15.67 -11.47
CA TYR A 435 5.84 -14.26 -11.11
C TYR A 435 4.37 -13.84 -11.12
N THR A 436 3.96 -13.06 -10.13
CA THR A 436 2.62 -12.46 -10.13
C THR A 436 2.54 -11.19 -10.96
N SER A 437 1.32 -10.70 -11.18
CA SER A 437 1.10 -9.30 -11.54
C SER A 437 1.49 -8.36 -10.39
N TYR A 438 1.55 -7.06 -10.69
CA TYR A 438 1.67 -6.02 -9.67
C TYR A 438 0.45 -6.00 -8.74
N TYR A 439 0.73 -5.87 -7.46
CA TYR A 439 -0.26 -5.77 -6.40
C TYR A 439 0.07 -4.63 -5.47
N GLU A 440 -0.96 -3.98 -4.95
CA GLU A 440 -0.79 -2.93 -3.94
C GLU A 440 -0.01 -3.46 -2.73
N SER A 441 0.97 -2.66 -2.28
CA SER A 441 1.71 -2.90 -1.04
C SER A 441 0.77 -3.11 0.14
N SER A 442 1.18 -3.98 1.06
CA SER A 442 0.46 -4.34 2.29
C SER A 442 -0.90 -5.02 2.09
N ILE A 443 -1.24 -5.42 0.85
CA ILE A 443 -2.45 -6.18 0.55
C ILE A 443 -2.11 -7.65 0.29
N SER A 444 -2.72 -8.51 1.10
CA SER A 444 -2.63 -9.96 0.99
C SER A 444 -3.19 -10.49 -0.34
N GLN A 445 -2.41 -11.35 -1.00
CA GLN A 445 -2.71 -11.96 -2.30
C GLN A 445 -2.79 -13.47 -2.22
N ASN A 446 -3.64 -14.07 -3.05
CA ASN A 446 -3.76 -15.52 -3.14
C ASN A 446 -2.98 -16.05 -4.33
N ILE A 447 -2.05 -16.97 -4.05
CA ILE A 447 -1.33 -17.76 -5.06
C ILE A 447 -1.70 -19.23 -4.90
N SER A 448 -1.48 -20.06 -5.92
CA SER A 448 -1.84 -21.48 -5.83
C SER A 448 -0.91 -22.36 -6.63
N HIS A 449 -0.66 -23.58 -6.12
CA HIS A 449 0.17 -24.56 -6.81
C HIS A 449 -0.28 -25.99 -6.59
N GLN A 450 0.13 -26.86 -7.50
CA GLN A 450 -0.08 -28.31 -7.44
C GLN A 450 1.25 -29.05 -7.59
N TRP A 451 1.57 -29.90 -6.62
CA TRP A 451 2.74 -30.79 -6.70
C TRP A 451 2.40 -32.12 -7.35
N GLU A 452 3.24 -32.55 -8.28
CA GLU A 452 2.99 -33.75 -9.05
C GLU A 452 3.27 -35.04 -8.27
N SER A 453 4.28 -35.03 -7.41
CA SER A 453 4.81 -36.22 -6.72
C SER A 453 4.88 -36.04 -5.20
N GLU A 454 5.00 -37.16 -4.49
CA GLU A 454 5.36 -37.16 -3.08
C GLU A 454 6.74 -36.52 -2.83
N GLY A 455 6.89 -35.78 -1.75
CA GLY A 455 8.12 -35.07 -1.44
C GLY A 455 7.96 -34.05 -0.32
N ASP A 456 9.08 -33.57 0.17
CA ASP A 456 9.15 -32.38 1.02
C ASP A 456 9.65 -31.24 0.14
N TYR A 457 8.86 -30.17 0.08
CA TYR A 457 9.11 -29.01 -0.76
C TYR A 457 9.29 -27.77 0.12
N THR A 458 10.15 -26.85 -0.32
CA THR A 458 10.31 -25.54 0.32
C THR A 458 9.85 -24.49 -0.67
N ILE A 459 8.70 -23.89 -0.39
CA ILE A 459 8.25 -22.72 -1.12
C ILE A 459 9.13 -21.56 -0.69
N LYS A 460 9.67 -20.81 -1.65
CA LYS A 460 10.38 -19.56 -1.42
C LYS A 460 9.63 -18.43 -2.13
N VAL A 461 9.38 -17.33 -1.42
CA VAL A 461 8.73 -16.14 -1.98
C VAL A 461 9.55 -14.91 -1.64
N ARG A 462 9.77 -14.02 -2.61
CA ARG A 462 10.28 -12.66 -2.37
C ARG A 462 9.41 -11.64 -3.08
N ALA A 463 9.34 -10.44 -2.51
CA ALA A 463 8.67 -9.31 -3.13
C ALA A 463 9.69 -8.48 -3.91
N ILE A 464 9.26 -7.90 -5.02
CA ILE A 464 10.05 -7.02 -5.87
C ILE A 464 9.21 -5.78 -6.16
N ASP A 465 9.77 -4.60 -5.92
CA ASP A 465 9.07 -3.34 -6.22
C ASP A 465 9.13 -2.98 -7.72
N TYR A 466 8.51 -1.84 -8.07
CA TYR A 466 8.53 -1.31 -9.43
C TYR A 466 9.93 -0.99 -9.97
N TYR A 467 10.88 -0.63 -9.10
CA TYR A 467 12.27 -0.35 -9.47
C TYR A 467 13.15 -1.60 -9.57
N GLY A 468 12.58 -2.78 -9.27
CA GLY A 468 13.30 -4.05 -9.27
C GLY A 468 14.07 -4.34 -7.99
N ALA A 469 13.88 -3.57 -6.91
CA ALA A 469 14.52 -3.88 -5.64
C ALA A 469 13.85 -5.10 -5.01
N GLU A 470 14.67 -6.07 -4.61
CA GLU A 470 14.23 -7.37 -4.15
C GLU A 470 14.30 -7.45 -2.63
N SER A 471 13.25 -7.97 -2.00
CA SER A 471 13.28 -8.33 -0.58
C SER A 471 14.03 -9.64 -0.32
N ASP A 472 14.24 -9.95 0.96
CA ASP A 472 14.79 -11.24 1.34
C ASP A 472 13.75 -12.36 1.11
N TRP A 473 14.23 -13.59 0.89
CA TRP A 473 13.36 -14.74 0.67
C TRP A 473 12.64 -15.15 1.96
N ALA A 474 11.31 -15.20 1.90
CA ALA A 474 10.46 -15.91 2.85
C ALA A 474 10.36 -17.39 2.46
N THR A 475 10.17 -18.29 3.43
CA THR A 475 10.10 -19.74 3.16
C THR A 475 8.97 -20.42 3.90
N LEU A 476 8.29 -21.38 3.24
CA LEU A 476 7.31 -22.28 3.85
C LEU A 476 7.59 -23.73 3.45
N GLU A 477 7.73 -24.62 4.44
CA GLU A 477 7.87 -26.06 4.19
C GLU A 477 6.50 -26.71 3.96
N VAL A 478 6.40 -27.53 2.91
CA VAL A 478 5.19 -28.26 2.54
C VAL A 478 5.53 -29.73 2.27
N THR A 479 4.87 -30.64 2.98
CA THR A 479 5.07 -32.09 2.82
C THR A 479 3.91 -32.73 2.06
N MET A 480 4.22 -33.44 0.98
CA MET A 480 3.31 -34.31 0.23
C MET A 480 3.64 -35.77 0.56
N PRO A 481 3.14 -36.31 1.69
CA PRO A 481 3.45 -37.67 2.09
C PRO A 481 2.81 -38.68 1.13
N LYS A 482 3.42 -39.86 1.04
CA LYS A 482 2.78 -41.00 0.39
C LYS A 482 1.41 -41.24 1.01
N ASN A 483 0.37 -41.10 0.19
CA ASN A 483 -0.92 -41.69 0.52
C ASN A 483 -0.70 -43.20 0.66
N LYS A 484 -0.56 -43.66 1.91
CA LYS A 484 -0.66 -45.09 2.21
C LYS A 484 -2.08 -45.46 1.81
N ILE A 485 -2.23 -46.06 0.63
CA ILE A 485 -3.41 -46.85 0.32
C ILE A 485 -3.43 -47.94 1.41
N MET A 486 -4.17 -47.70 2.50
CA MET A 486 -4.59 -48.80 3.35
C MET A 486 -5.44 -49.65 2.45
N ASN A 487 -4.85 -50.71 1.92
CA ASN A 487 -5.58 -51.73 1.21
C ASN A 487 -6.51 -52.36 2.25
N ILE A 488 -7.72 -51.81 2.36
CA ILE A 488 -8.72 -52.18 3.37
C ILE A 488 -8.94 -53.69 3.34
N ASN A 489 -8.81 -54.33 2.16
CA ASN A 489 -8.82 -55.78 2.04
C ASN A 489 -7.66 -56.47 2.77
N LEU A 490 -6.41 -55.99 2.66
CA LEU A 490 -5.29 -56.56 3.43
C LEU A 490 -5.40 -56.27 4.92
N PHE A 491 -5.89 -55.08 5.30
CA PHE A 491 -6.11 -54.73 6.71
C PHE A 491 -7.22 -55.59 7.33
N LEU A 492 -8.36 -55.73 6.65
CA LEU A 492 -9.46 -56.61 7.06
C LEU A 492 -9.03 -58.08 7.06
N GLN A 493 -8.27 -58.55 6.06
CA GLN A 493 -7.74 -59.92 6.05
C GLN A 493 -6.83 -60.18 7.24
N ARG A 494 -5.93 -59.25 7.60
CA ARG A 494 -5.09 -59.37 8.80
C ARG A 494 -5.91 -59.26 10.09
N LEU A 495 -6.92 -58.38 10.12
CA LEU A 495 -7.82 -58.23 11.26
C LEU A 495 -8.64 -59.51 11.49
N PHE A 496 -9.16 -60.13 10.44
CA PHE A 496 -9.89 -61.41 10.51
C PHE A 496 -8.98 -62.60 10.84
N GLN A 497 -7.72 -62.57 10.42
CA GLN A 497 -6.71 -63.56 10.84
C GLN A 497 -6.39 -63.47 12.34
N CYS A 498 -6.29 -62.26 12.89
CA CYS A 498 -6.02 -62.04 14.31
C CYS A 498 -7.26 -62.22 15.20
N PHE A 499 -8.46 -61.96 14.66
CA PHE A 499 -9.73 -62.03 15.38
C PHE A 499 -10.78 -62.83 14.56
N PRO A 500 -10.69 -64.16 14.52
CA PRO A 500 -11.57 -65.01 13.68
C PRO A 500 -13.06 -64.92 14.05
N LEU A 501 -13.37 -64.47 15.27
CA LEU A 501 -14.75 -64.30 15.74
C LEU A 501 -15.37 -62.97 15.28
N PHE A 502 -14.57 -62.00 14.83
CA PHE A 502 -15.04 -60.69 14.42
C PHE A 502 -15.82 -60.75 13.08
N GLU A 503 -15.39 -61.64 12.17
CA GLU A 503 -16.10 -61.93 10.91
C GLU A 503 -17.52 -62.47 11.17
N LYS A 504 -17.70 -63.31 12.19
CA LYS A 504 -19.01 -63.88 12.55
C LYS A 504 -19.97 -62.84 13.14
N ILE A 505 -19.45 -61.84 13.84
CA ILE A 505 -20.26 -60.76 14.42
C ILE A 505 -20.68 -59.77 13.31
N LEU A 506 -19.77 -59.44 12.40
CA LEU A 506 -20.05 -58.52 11.29
C LEU A 506 -21.14 -59.08 10.35
N ASN A 507 -21.08 -60.38 10.04
CA ASN A 507 -22.09 -61.09 9.23
C ASN A 507 -23.45 -61.30 9.92
N GLN A 508 -23.62 -60.87 11.18
CA GLN A 508 -24.91 -60.86 11.89
C GLN A 508 -25.53 -59.46 11.97
N ILE A 509 -24.79 -58.43 11.56
CA ILE A 509 -25.20 -57.01 11.67
C ILE A 509 -25.51 -56.40 10.28
N ILE A 510 -24.92 -56.97 9.22
CA ILE A 510 -25.30 -56.73 7.81
C ILE A 510 -26.29 -57.81 7.40
#